data_AF-A0A5J4L4U8-F1
#
_entry.id   AF-A0A5J4L4U8-F1
#
_cell.length_a   1.000
_cell.length_b   1.000
_cell.length_c   1.000
_cell.angle_alpha   90.00
_cell.angle_beta   90.00
_cell.angle_gamma   90.00
#
_symmetry.space_group_name_H-M   'P 1'
#
loop_
_entity.id
_entity.type
_entity.pdbx_description
1 polymer ?
#
loop_
_entity_poly.entity_id
_entity_poly.type
_entity_poly.pdbx_seq_one_letter_code
_entity_poly.pdbx_strand_id
1 'polypeptide(L)' 'MKGKGFVLAIIFAAGVAAILFLTKTAEHHGKRAAKGLDAPAFELKDIEGKIWRLSDLKGKTVLLHFWAPW' A
#
# COMPACT_ATOMS: atom_id res chain seq x y z
N MET A 1 2.16 46.19 -10.47
CA MET A 1 3.04 45.27 -9.70
C MET A 1 2.29 44.20 -8.88
N LYS A 2 0.97 43.98 -9.06
CA LYS A 2 0.16 43.04 -8.25
C LYS A 2 0.11 41.58 -8.76
N GLY A 3 0.55 41.30 -9.99
CA GLY A 3 0.46 39.96 -10.59
C GLY A 3 1.57 38.97 -10.20
N LYS A 4 2.76 39.47 -9.83
CA LYS A 4 3.92 38.61 -9.56
C LYS A 4 3.76 37.77 -8.28
N GLY A 5 3.11 38.33 -7.25
CA GLY A 5 2.81 37.61 -6.02
C GLY A 5 1.77 36.51 -6.21
N PHE A 6 0.77 36.74 -7.07
CA PHE A 6 -0.23 35.72 -7.40
C PHE A 6 0.37 34.55 -8.18
N VAL A 7 1.27 34.84 -9.12
CA VAL A 7 2.00 33.81 -9.87
C VAL A 7 2.89 32.98 -8.94
N LEU A 8 3.59 33.61 -7.99
CA LEU A 8 4.39 32.90 -6.99
C LEU A 8 3.54 31.99 -6.09
N ALA A 9 2.36 32.45 -5.66
CA ALA A 9 1.45 31.65 -4.85
C ALA A 9 0.92 30.41 -5.60
N ILE A 10 0.61 30.55 -6.89
CA ILE A 10 0.17 29.43 -7.73
C ILE A 10 1.29 28.40 -7.91
N ILE A 11 2.52 28.85 -8.20
CA ILE A 11 3.67 27.94 -8.36
C ILE A 11 3.94 27.18 -7.06
N PHE A 12 3.86 27.87 -5.92
CA PHE A 12 4.02 27.23 -4.61
C PHE A 12 2.91 26.20 -4.35
N ALA A 13 1.65 26.56 -4.56
CA ALA A 13 0.52 25.64 -4.39
C ALA A 13 0.61 24.42 -5.32
N ALA A 14 1.02 24.61 -6.58
CA ALA A 14 1.23 23.53 -7.53
C ALA A 14 2.40 22.62 -7.11
N GLY A 15 3.48 23.19 -6.58
CA GLY A 15 4.60 22.42 -6.02
C GLY A 15 4.19 21.58 -4.81
N VAL A 16 3.44 22.17 -3.87
CA VAL A 16 2.91 21.44 -2.70
C VAL A 16 1.95 20.33 -3.14
N ALA A 17 1.03 20.62 -4.08
CA ALA A 17 0.10 19.63 -4.61
C ALA A 17 0.83 18.48 -5.34
N ALA A 18 1.88 18.79 -6.11
CA ALA A 18 2.71 17.78 -6.77
C ALA A 18 3.46 16.92 -5.75
N ILE A 19 4.04 17.51 -4.70
CA ILE A 19 4.70 16.76 -3.62
C ILE A 19 3.70 15.83 -2.93
N LEU A 20 2.51 16.32 -2.56
CA LEU A 20 1.47 15.50 -1.95
C LEU A 20 1.00 14.36 -2.86
N PHE A 21 0.85 14.63 -4.15
CA PHE A 21 0.46 13.63 -5.14
C PHE A 21 1.54 12.54 -5.32
N LEU A 22 2.82 12.94 -5.37
CA LEU A 22 3.97 12.02 -5.45
C LEU A 22 4.13 11.17 -4.19
N THR A 23 3.85 11.72 -3.00
CA THR A 23 3.90 10.94 -1.76
C THR A 23 2.75 9.93 -1.66
N LYS A 24 1.58 10.23 -2.25
CA LYS A 24 0.42 9.32 -2.24
C LYS A 24 0.63 8.11 -3.15
N THR A 25 1.38 8.25 -4.23
CA THR A 25 1.64 7.16 -5.18
C THR A 25 2.77 6.22 -4.75
N ALA A 26 3.65 6.65 -3.82
CA ALA A 26 4.76 5.84 -3.32
C ALA A 26 4.32 4.71 -2.35
N GLU A 27 3.13 4.79 -1.77
CA GLU A 27 2.58 3.87 -0.75
C GLU A 27 1.92 2.60 -1.32
N HIS A 28 2.28 2.16 -2.53
CA HIS A 28 1.74 0.93 -3.14
C HIS A 28 2.76 -0.16 -3.46
N HIS A 29 4.01 -0.01 -3.02
CA HIS A 29 4.95 -1.14 -2.98
C HIS A 29 4.74 -1.93 -1.69
N GLY A 30 3.71 -2.77 -1.67
CA GLY A 30 3.48 -3.71 -0.57
C GLY A 30 4.77 -4.45 -0.21
N LYS A 31 5.07 -4.54 1.10
CA LYS A 31 6.28 -5.21 1.60
C LYS A 31 6.40 -6.58 0.93
N ARG A 32 7.51 -6.80 0.23
CA ARG A 32 7.80 -8.09 -0.40
C ARG A 32 8.09 -9.12 0.68
N ALA A 33 7.52 -10.30 0.54
CA ALA A 33 7.88 -11.43 1.38
C ALA A 33 9.38 -11.72 1.17
N ALA A 34 10.15 -11.71 2.27
CA ALA A 34 11.57 -11.99 2.26
C ALA A 34 11.94 -12.79 3.51
N LYS A 35 12.98 -13.64 3.40
CA LYS A 35 13.45 -14.46 4.51
C LYS A 35 13.90 -13.58 5.68
N GLY A 36 13.47 -13.95 6.89
CA GLY A 36 13.85 -13.24 8.13
C GLY A 36 13.04 -11.98 8.41
N LEU A 37 12.15 -11.56 7.50
CA LEU A 37 11.14 -10.55 7.78
C LEU A 37 9.82 -11.21 8.15
N ASP A 38 9.01 -10.49 8.92
CA ASP A 38 7.62 -10.89 9.16
C ASP A 38 6.86 -10.98 7.84
N ALA A 39 6.07 -12.03 7.71
CA ALA A 39 5.20 -12.21 6.56
C ALA A 39 4.19 -11.04 6.47
N PRO A 40 3.94 -10.48 5.27
CA PRO A 40 2.97 -9.40 5.09
C PRO A 40 1.59 -9.80 5.61
N ALA A 41 0.92 -8.89 6.32
CA ALA A 41 -0.45 -9.11 6.75
C ALA A 41 -1.39 -9.17 5.55
N PHE A 42 -2.28 -10.16 5.54
CA PHE A 42 -3.35 -10.27 4.56
C PHE A 42 -4.57 -10.94 5.20
N GLU A 43 -5.72 -10.72 4.57
CA GLU A 43 -6.95 -11.45 4.85
C GLU A 43 -7.59 -11.93 3.54
N LEU A 44 -8.14 -13.14 3.56
CA LEU A 44 -8.78 -13.75 2.40
C LEU A 44 -10.12 -14.35 2.82
N LYS A 45 -11.11 -14.21 1.95
CA LYS A 45 -12.39 -14.89 2.08
C LYS A 45 -12.30 -16.25 1.40
N ASP A 46 -12.64 -17.31 2.11
CA ASP A 46 -12.74 -18.64 1.50
C ASP A 46 -14.08 -18.85 0.77
N ILE A 47 -14.26 -20.04 0.18
CA ILE A 47 -15.45 -20.40 -0.60
C ILE A 47 -16.73 -20.49 0.26
N GLU A 48 -16.60 -20.70 1.57
CA GLU A 48 -17.73 -20.73 2.52
C GLU A 48 -18.03 -19.33 3.07
N GLY A 49 -17.19 -18.36 2.70
CA GLY A 49 -17.30 -16.97 3.09
C GLY A 49 -16.67 -16.61 4.42
N LYS A 50 -15.95 -17.54 5.05
CA LYS A 50 -15.16 -17.27 6.24
C LYS A 50 -13.95 -16.42 5.87
N ILE A 51 -13.67 -15.42 6.71
CA ILE A 51 -12.48 -14.59 6.59
C ILE A 51 -11.34 -15.26 7.35
N TRP A 52 -10.25 -15.54 6.64
CA TRP A 52 -8.98 -15.97 7.21
C TRP A 52 -8.03 -14.79 7.29
N ARG A 53 -7.47 -14.52 8.46
CA ARG A 53 -6.36 -13.58 8.63
C ARG A 53 -5.09 -14.33 8.96
N LEU A 54 -3.96 -13.91 8.41
CA LEU A 54 -2.68 -14.52 8.75
C LEU A 54 -2.39 -14.45 10.26
N SER A 55 -2.86 -13.39 10.93
CA SER A 55 -2.74 -13.20 12.38
C SER A 55 -3.39 -14.32 13.21
N ASP A 56 -4.46 -14.93 12.69
CA ASP A 56 -5.23 -15.95 13.40
C ASP A 56 -4.48 -17.29 13.45
N LEU A 57 -3.44 -17.44 12.60
CA LEU A 57 -2.59 -18.63 12.49
C LEU A 57 -1.24 -18.47 13.22
N LYS A 58 -1.06 -17.42 14.04
CA LYS A 58 0.18 -17.23 14.80
C LYS A 58 0.52 -18.47 15.64
N GLY A 59 1.80 -18.84 15.63
CA GLY A 59 2.31 -20.04 16.31
C GLY A 59 2.15 -21.34 15.52
N LYS A 60 1.51 -21.33 14.35
CA LYS A 60 1.44 -22.47 13.43
C LYS A 60 2.38 -22.27 12.25
N THR A 61 2.94 -23.36 11.74
CA THR A 61 3.64 -23.36 10.43
C THR A 61 2.60 -23.28 9.32
N VAL A 62 2.73 -22.31 8.42
CA VAL A 62 1.80 -22.06 7.32
C VAL A 62 2.55 -22.11 5.99
N LEU A 63 2.01 -22.82 5.00
CA LEU A 63 2.47 -22.82 3.62
C LEU A 63 1.44 -22.08 2.74
N LEU A 64 1.89 -21.08 2.01
CA LEU A 64 1.05 -20.40 1.01
C LEU A 64 1.27 -21.02 -0.36
N HIS A 65 0.19 -21.61 -0.89
CA HIS A 65 0.18 -22.19 -2.23
C HIS A 65 -0.57 -21.25 -3.18
N PHE A 66 0.18 -20.57 -4.06
CA PHE A 66 -0.38 -19.70 -5.08
C PHE A 66 -0.69 -20.56 -6.32
N TRP A 67 -1.96 -20.70 -6.63
CA TRP A 67 -2.47 -21.54 -7.70
C TRP A 67 -3.54 -20.77 -8.45
N ALA A 68 -3.81 -21.18 -9.68
CA ALA A 68 -5.11 -20.98 -10.28
C ALA A 68 -5.36 -21.99 -11.41
N PRO A 69 -6.64 -22.29 -11.72
CA PRO A 69 -7.01 -23.35 -12.65
C PRO A 69 -7.04 -22.93 -14.13
N TRP A 70 -6.49 -21.75 -14.48
CA TRP A 70 -6.49 -21.23 -15.85
C TRP A 70 -5.56 -22.02 -16.78
#